data_AF-A0A9E1S436-F1
#
_entry.id   AF-A0A9E1S436-F1
#
_cell.length_a   1.000
_cell.length_b   1.000
_cell.length_c   1.000
_cell.angle_alpha   90.00
_cell.angle_beta   90.00
_cell.angle_gamma   90.00
#
_symmetry.space_group_name_H-M   'P 1'
#
loop_
_entity.id
_entity.type
_entity.pdbx_description
1 polymer ?
#
loop_
_entity_poly.entity_id
_entity_poly.type
_entity_poly.pdbx_seq_one_letter_code
_entity_poly.pdbx_strand_id
1 'polypeptide(L)'
;MSNPCSSAGHTLALRQWAWVVILFGAMGLSADVRSQSDVLITRIDVEDRSEATIDLAATEALRQVLLQHSGDPALLSDPAIQAALASPRSQLALYQFERVEGRIRFVAHIDRVLIEGLIREASGTVWAGERPPVFLWLVIDDVNGRRFGNTEAEEPLWVDFEVAFSALGLNLRRPLYDL
;
A
#
# COMPACT_ATOMS: atom_id res chain seq x y z
N MET A 1 -3.75 -46.54 72.99
CA MET A 1 -4.64 -45.70 72.19
C MET A 1 -3.84 -44.54 71.59
N SER A 2 -4.04 -44.30 70.29
CA SER A 2 -3.76 -43.09 69.47
C SER A 2 -2.31 -42.56 69.25
N ASN A 3 -1.80 -42.90 68.05
CA ASN A 3 -1.13 -42.10 66.98
C ASN A 3 -0.05 -41.04 67.27
N PRO A 4 1.03 -41.02 66.45
CA PRO A 4 1.67 -39.78 66.02
C PRO A 4 1.41 -39.43 64.54
N CYS A 5 1.43 -38.12 64.33
CA CYS A 5 1.14 -37.34 63.13
C CYS A 5 2.03 -37.65 61.91
N SER A 6 1.43 -37.56 60.73
CA SER A 6 2.08 -37.52 59.41
C SER A 6 2.38 -36.06 59.03
N SER A 7 3.62 -35.77 58.63
CA SER A 7 4.01 -34.50 58.01
C SER A 7 5.04 -34.75 56.92
N ALA A 8 4.56 -34.89 55.68
CA ALA A 8 5.38 -34.81 54.47
C ALA A 8 4.47 -34.55 53.25
N GLY A 9 4.09 -33.29 53.01
CA GLY A 9 3.13 -32.95 51.95
C GLY A 9 3.37 -31.64 51.20
N HIS A 10 4.53 -30.98 51.35
CA HIS A 10 4.71 -29.62 50.80
C HIS A 10 5.65 -29.49 49.59
N THR A 11 6.38 -30.52 49.18
CA THR A 11 7.37 -30.40 48.09
C THR A 11 6.85 -30.73 46.68
N LEU A 12 5.69 -31.37 46.53
CA LEU A 12 5.15 -31.75 45.22
C LEU A 12 4.31 -30.64 44.54
N ALA A 13 3.68 -29.76 45.32
CA ALA A 13 2.78 -28.73 44.79
C ALA A 13 3.51 -27.63 43.99
N LEU A 14 4.76 -27.30 44.34
CA LEU A 14 5.54 -26.27 43.65
C LEU A 14 5.98 -26.70 42.25
N ARG A 15 6.17 -28.01 42.03
CA ARG A 15 6.66 -28.55 40.75
C ARG A 15 5.56 -28.66 39.69
N GLN A 16 4.30 -28.78 40.10
CA GLN A 16 3.15 -28.86 39.18
C GLN A 16 2.75 -27.49 38.62
N TRP A 17 2.99 -26.40 39.36
CA TRP A 17 2.66 -25.04 38.90
C TRP A 17 3.65 -24.51 37.85
N ALA A 18 4.90 -24.99 37.87
CA ALA A 18 5.91 -24.64 36.87
C ALA A 18 5.52 -25.12 35.45
N TRP A 19 4.86 -26.27 35.32
CA TRP A 19 4.45 -26.80 34.01
C TRP A 19 3.24 -26.07 33.42
N VAL A 20 2.32 -25.58 34.26
CA VAL A 20 1.15 -24.81 33.80
C VAL A 20 1.58 -23.44 33.26
N VAL A 21 2.57 -22.79 33.89
CA VAL A 21 3.12 -21.51 33.41
C VAL A 21 3.90 -21.68 32.10
N ILE A 22 4.61 -22.80 31.92
CA ILE A 22 5.34 -23.08 30.67
C ILE A 22 4.37 -23.42 29.52
N LEU A 23 3.26 -24.12 29.77
CA LEU A 23 2.26 -24.40 28.73
C LEU A 23 1.45 -23.16 28.33
N PHE A 24 1.22 -22.22 29.25
CA PHE A 24 0.49 -20.96 28.95
C PHE A 24 1.38 -19.89 28.29
N GLY A 25 2.70 -19.95 28.49
CA GLY A 25 3.66 -19.04 27.86
C GLY A 25 3.94 -19.30 26.37
N ALA A 26 3.58 -20.50 25.86
CA ALA A 26 3.86 -20.88 24.48
C ALA A 26 2.80 -20.40 23.46
N MET A 27 1.66 -19.87 23.91
CA MET A 27 0.50 -19.63 23.04
C MET A 27 0.33 -18.16 22.57
N GLY A 28 1.34 -17.31 22.79
CA GLY A 28 1.23 -15.85 22.60
C GLY A 28 2.17 -15.19 21.58
N LEU A 29 3.03 -15.94 20.87
CA LEU A 29 4.02 -15.37 19.94
C LEU A 29 3.76 -15.78 18.49
N SER A 30 2.54 -15.55 17.99
CA SER A 30 2.33 -15.43 16.56
C SER A 30 2.53 -13.97 16.18
N ALA A 31 3.78 -13.58 15.93
CA ALA A 31 4.04 -12.35 15.19
C ALA A 31 3.76 -12.65 13.71
N ASP A 32 2.65 -12.16 13.18
CA ASP A 32 2.43 -12.14 11.73
C ASP A 32 3.46 -11.18 11.12
N VAL A 33 4.63 -11.70 10.74
CA VAL A 33 5.53 -11.02 9.82
C VAL A 33 4.86 -11.07 8.46
N ARG A 34 4.03 -10.07 8.15
CA ARG A 34 3.58 -9.83 6.78
C ARG A 34 4.80 -9.42 5.96
N SER A 35 5.44 -10.38 5.29
CA SER A 35 6.38 -10.10 4.22
C SER A 35 5.64 -9.29 3.16
N GLN A 36 6.02 -8.03 2.99
CA GLN A 36 5.51 -7.21 1.90
C GLN A 36 6.00 -7.82 0.58
N SER A 37 5.19 -7.83 -0.48
CA SER A 37 5.62 -8.40 -1.75
C SER A 37 6.77 -7.57 -2.34
N ASP A 38 7.86 -8.25 -2.70
CA ASP A 38 9.02 -7.63 -3.36
C ASP A 38 8.71 -7.20 -4.80
N VAL A 39 7.61 -7.68 -5.37
CA VAL A 39 7.14 -7.31 -6.71
C VAL A 39 5.91 -6.41 -6.61
N LEU A 40 5.96 -5.31 -7.36
CA LEU A 40 4.89 -4.34 -7.59
C LEU A 40 4.25 -4.63 -8.95
N ILE A 41 2.93 -4.72 -8.98
CA ILE A 41 2.19 -5.02 -10.22
C ILE A 41 1.32 -3.81 -10.58
N THR A 42 1.55 -3.24 -11.76
CA THR A 42 0.72 -2.17 -12.31
C THR A 42 0.12 -2.56 -13.66
N ARG A 43 -1.02 -1.96 -14.01
CA ARG A 43 -1.81 -2.29 -15.20
C ARG A 43 -2.15 -1.03 -15.95
N ILE A 44 -1.78 -0.99 -17.22
CA ILE A 44 -2.02 0.12 -18.13
C ILE A 44 -2.91 -0.37 -19.27
N ASP A 45 -4.04 0.29 -19.50
CA ASP A 45 -4.88 0.02 -20.68
C ASP A 45 -4.13 0.45 -21.94
N VAL A 46 -4.09 -0.41 -22.96
CA VAL A 46 -3.37 -0.19 -24.22
C VAL A 46 -4.23 -0.57 -25.41
N GLU A 47 -4.00 0.09 -26.55
CA GLU A 47 -4.74 -0.18 -27.79
C GLU A 47 -4.24 -1.46 -28.49
N ASP A 48 -2.93 -1.71 -28.46
CA ASP A 48 -2.29 -2.83 -29.13
C ASP A 48 -1.09 -3.39 -28.36
N ARG A 49 -0.29 -4.21 -29.03
CA ARG A 49 0.92 -4.86 -28.49
C ARG A 49 2.18 -4.49 -29.30
N SER A 50 2.16 -3.34 -29.97
CA SER A 50 3.29 -2.88 -30.76
C SER A 50 4.45 -2.48 -29.86
N GLU A 51 5.67 -2.45 -30.41
CA GLU A 51 6.87 -2.04 -29.68
C GLU A 51 6.75 -0.61 -29.13
N ALA A 52 6.20 0.32 -29.92
CA ALA A 52 5.97 1.69 -29.48
C ALA A 52 4.99 1.75 -28.29
N THR A 53 3.90 1.00 -28.34
CA THR A 53 2.93 0.90 -27.24
C THR A 53 3.56 0.30 -25.99
N ILE A 54 4.43 -0.71 -26.14
CA ILE A 54 5.16 -1.30 -25.01
C ILE A 54 6.07 -0.26 -24.34
N ASP A 55 6.83 0.53 -25.10
CA ASP A 55 7.69 1.57 -24.53
C ASP A 55 6.90 2.62 -23.76
N LEU A 56 5.78 3.09 -24.34
CA LEU A 56 4.90 4.07 -23.71
C LEU A 56 4.25 3.49 -22.45
N ALA A 57 3.75 2.26 -22.51
CA ALA A 57 3.11 1.60 -21.37
C ALA A 57 4.11 1.28 -20.25
N ALA A 58 5.34 0.89 -20.58
CA ALA A 58 6.41 0.69 -19.62
C ALA A 58 6.80 2.01 -18.93
N THR A 59 6.89 3.10 -19.70
CA THR A 59 7.15 4.44 -19.15
C THR A 59 6.05 4.86 -18.17
N GLU A 60 4.79 4.71 -18.58
CA GLU A 60 3.65 5.10 -17.73
C GLU A 60 3.55 4.22 -16.49
N ALA A 61 3.76 2.90 -16.62
CA ALA A 61 3.81 1.97 -15.51
C ALA A 61 4.86 2.37 -14.46
N LEU A 62 6.09 2.68 -14.91
CA LEU A 62 7.17 3.10 -14.02
C LEU A 62 6.85 4.44 -13.34
N ARG A 63 6.33 5.41 -14.10
CA ARG A 63 5.91 6.72 -13.58
C ARG A 63 4.85 6.59 -12.51
N GLN A 64 3.81 5.80 -12.77
CA GLN A 64 2.70 5.57 -11.83
C GLN A 64 3.21 4.94 -10.53
N VAL A 65 4.07 3.92 -10.62
CA VAL A 65 4.61 3.26 -9.41
C VAL A 65 5.52 4.20 -8.62
N LEU A 66 6.36 5.00 -9.27
CA LEU A 66 7.17 6.01 -8.59
C LEU A 66 6.31 7.02 -7.82
N LEU A 67 5.23 7.52 -8.43
CA LEU A 67 4.30 8.45 -7.76
C LEU A 67 3.57 7.77 -6.59
N GLN A 68 3.08 6.54 -6.78
CA GLN A 68 2.40 5.78 -5.73
C GLN A 68 3.31 5.42 -4.55
N HIS A 69 4.63 5.36 -4.74
CA HIS A 69 5.58 5.02 -3.68
C HIS A 69 6.29 6.22 -3.05
N SER A 70 6.42 7.34 -3.77
CA SER A 70 7.00 8.58 -3.25
C SER A 70 5.97 9.59 -2.75
N GLY A 71 4.77 9.60 -3.34
CA GLY A 71 3.76 10.65 -3.15
C GLY A 71 4.18 12.03 -3.65
N ASP A 72 5.34 12.16 -4.30
CA ASP A 72 5.92 13.43 -4.72
C ASP A 72 6.03 13.53 -6.25
N PRO A 73 5.19 14.35 -6.90
CA PRO A 73 5.27 14.53 -8.35
C PRO A 73 6.54 15.25 -8.81
N ALA A 74 7.20 16.02 -7.95
CA ALA A 74 8.44 16.71 -8.29
C ALA A 74 9.59 15.73 -8.54
N LEU A 75 9.54 14.54 -7.93
CA LEU A 75 10.52 13.47 -8.09
C LEU A 75 10.69 13.05 -9.56
N LEU A 76 9.62 13.13 -10.36
CA LEU A 76 9.68 12.78 -11.79
C LEU A 76 10.60 13.70 -12.59
N SER A 77 10.94 14.88 -12.08
CA SER A 77 11.87 15.80 -12.74
C SER A 77 13.33 15.55 -12.37
N ASP A 78 13.60 14.65 -11.41
CA ASP A 78 14.95 14.33 -10.99
C ASP A 78 15.75 13.63 -12.11
N PRO A 79 17.03 13.97 -12.34
CA PRO A 79 17.84 13.37 -13.39
C PRO A 79 17.97 11.85 -13.32
N ALA A 80 18.04 11.25 -12.11
CA ALA A 80 18.13 9.80 -11.96
C ALA A 80 16.82 9.12 -12.38
N ILE A 81 15.69 9.72 -12.02
CA ILE A 81 14.37 9.23 -12.44
C ILE A 81 14.19 9.37 -13.95
N GLN A 82 14.59 10.50 -14.54
CA GLN A 82 14.53 10.71 -15.98
C GLN A 82 15.39 9.70 -16.75
N ALA A 83 16.58 9.36 -16.23
CA ALA A 83 17.42 8.31 -16.82
C ALA A 83 16.74 6.93 -16.79
N ALA A 84 16.09 6.58 -15.68
CA ALA A 84 15.34 5.33 -15.57
C ALA A 84 14.13 5.29 -16.52
N LEU A 85 13.40 6.40 -16.64
CA LEU A 85 12.27 6.56 -17.56
C LEU A 85 12.69 6.53 -19.05
N ALA A 86 13.92 6.90 -19.37
CA ALA A 86 14.45 6.80 -20.73
C ALA A 86 14.75 5.36 -21.18
N SER A 87 14.81 4.40 -20.25
CA SER A 87 15.01 2.97 -20.53
C SER A 87 14.04 2.11 -19.71
N PRO A 88 12.73 2.33 -19.87
CA PRO A 88 11.72 1.87 -18.92
C PRO A 88 11.60 0.35 -18.91
N ARG A 89 11.77 -0.32 -20.06
CA ARG A 89 11.72 -1.79 -20.16
C ARG A 89 12.77 -2.48 -19.32
N SER A 90 13.96 -1.88 -19.20
CA SER A 90 15.06 -2.44 -18.40
C SER A 90 14.78 -2.35 -16.89
N GLN A 91 13.81 -1.53 -16.49
CA GLN A 91 13.37 -1.38 -15.10
C GLN A 91 12.24 -2.37 -14.73
N LEU A 92 11.72 -3.13 -15.69
CA LEU A 92 10.68 -4.12 -15.46
C LEU A 92 11.31 -5.50 -15.21
N ALA A 93 10.85 -6.20 -14.18
CA ALA A 93 11.21 -7.59 -13.95
C ALA A 93 10.52 -8.52 -14.96
N LEU A 94 9.26 -8.22 -15.27
CA LEU A 94 8.44 -8.93 -16.26
C LEU A 94 7.36 -7.99 -16.79
N TYR A 95 6.90 -8.23 -18.01
CA TYR A 95 5.62 -7.71 -18.45
C TYR A 95 4.82 -8.77 -19.20
N GLN A 96 3.51 -8.61 -19.21
CA GLN A 96 2.58 -9.47 -19.94
C GLN A 96 1.38 -8.67 -20.43
N PHE A 97 0.60 -9.26 -21.33
CA PHE A 97 -0.66 -8.69 -21.78
C PHE A 97 -1.83 -9.53 -21.31
N GLU A 98 -2.79 -8.90 -20.65
CA GLU A 98 -4.08 -9.51 -20.32
C GLU A 98 -5.18 -8.92 -21.22
N ARG A 99 -6.24 -9.69 -21.47
CA ARG A 99 -7.44 -9.20 -22.14
C ARG A 99 -8.61 -9.36 -21.18
N VAL A 100 -9.22 -8.25 -20.80
CA VAL A 100 -10.33 -8.20 -19.86
C VAL A 100 -11.44 -7.36 -20.49
N GLU A 101 -12.65 -7.91 -20.60
CA GLU A 101 -13.82 -7.20 -21.16
C GLU A 101 -13.57 -6.58 -22.55
N GLY A 102 -12.82 -7.28 -23.40
CA GLY A 102 -12.48 -6.82 -24.75
C GLY A 102 -11.37 -5.76 -24.82
N ARG A 103 -10.88 -5.26 -23.69
CA ARG A 103 -9.73 -4.33 -23.61
C ARG A 103 -8.42 -5.08 -23.42
N ILE A 104 -7.34 -4.55 -23.95
CA ILE A 104 -5.98 -5.07 -23.75
C ILE A 104 -5.33 -4.26 -22.63
N ARG A 105 -4.70 -4.94 -21.68
CA ARG A 105 -3.91 -4.31 -20.61
C ARG A 105 -2.48 -4.80 -20.67
N PHE A 106 -1.56 -3.86 -20.58
CA PHE A 106 -0.17 -4.11 -20.28
C PHE A 106 -0.01 -4.26 -18.77
N VAL A 107 0.50 -5.40 -18.31
CA VAL A 107 0.73 -5.71 -16.90
C VAL A 107 2.23 -5.69 -16.66
N ALA A 108 2.71 -4.72 -15.90
CA ALA A 108 4.12 -4.57 -15.57
C ALA A 108 4.41 -5.09 -14.16
N HIS A 109 5.46 -5.89 -14.02
CA HIS A 109 5.98 -6.35 -12.75
C HIS A 109 7.30 -5.62 -12.51
N ILE A 110 7.39 -4.88 -11.41
CA ILE A 110 8.52 -4.02 -11.08
C ILE A 110 9.02 -4.40 -9.70
N ASP A 111 10.34 -4.50 -9.54
CA ASP A 111 10.94 -4.80 -8.25
C ASP A 111 10.81 -3.59 -7.32
N ARG A 112 10.28 -3.82 -6.12
CA ARG A 112 10.13 -2.80 -5.08
C ARG A 112 11.47 -2.19 -4.69
N VAL A 113 12.49 -3.03 -4.52
CA VAL A 113 13.85 -2.58 -4.14
C VAL A 113 14.42 -1.59 -5.15
N LEU A 114 14.15 -1.80 -6.45
CA LEU A 114 14.55 -0.89 -7.52
C LEU A 114 13.84 0.46 -7.37
N ILE A 115 12.52 0.47 -7.23
CA ILE A 115 11.72 1.69 -7.08
C ILE A 115 12.16 2.49 -5.86
N GLU A 116 12.30 1.84 -4.71
CA GLU A 116 12.73 2.53 -3.51
C GLU A 116 14.18 3.01 -3.60
N GLY A 117 15.04 2.29 -4.32
CA GLY A 117 16.40 2.72 -4.65
C GLY A 117 16.40 4.02 -5.44
N LEU A 118 15.64 4.07 -6.54
CA LEU A 118 15.48 5.25 -7.39
C LEU A 118 14.92 6.45 -6.60
N ILE A 119 13.91 6.22 -5.76
CA ILE A 119 13.33 7.28 -4.92
C ILE A 119 14.38 7.84 -3.95
N ARG A 120 15.14 6.97 -3.27
CA ARG A 120 16.20 7.41 -2.34
C ARG A 120 17.34 8.12 -3.05
N GLU A 121 17.74 7.66 -4.23
CA GLU A 121 18.78 8.30 -5.06
C GLU A 121 18.37 9.73 -5.44
N ALA A 122 17.11 9.92 -5.83
CA ALA A 122 16.51 11.21 -6.11
C ALA A 122 16.18 12.03 -4.83
N SER A 123 16.72 11.65 -3.66
CA SER A 123 16.48 12.29 -2.36
C SER A 123 14.99 12.37 -1.96
N GLY A 124 14.16 11.53 -2.55
CA GLY A 124 12.73 11.41 -2.26
C GLY A 124 12.48 10.62 -0.97
N THR A 125 11.29 10.82 -0.41
CA THR A 125 10.83 10.03 0.73
C THR A 125 10.13 8.77 0.25
N VAL A 126 10.61 7.61 0.66
CA VAL A 126 9.91 6.33 0.45
C VAL A 126 8.82 6.20 1.51
N TRP A 127 7.57 6.01 1.10
CA TRP A 127 6.49 5.80 2.04
C TRP A 127 6.49 4.33 2.49
N ALA A 128 6.50 4.13 3.80
CA ALA A 128 6.45 2.79 4.38
C ALA A 128 5.02 2.22 4.30
N GLY A 129 4.89 1.04 3.66
CA GLY A 129 3.71 0.17 3.74
C GLY A 129 2.34 0.76 3.38
N GLU A 130 1.28 0.17 3.95
CA GLU A 130 -0.11 0.54 3.67
C GLU A 130 -0.43 1.93 4.23
N ARG A 131 -0.88 2.83 3.36
CA ARG A 131 -1.19 4.22 3.71
C ARG A 131 -2.52 4.29 4.45
N PRO A 132 -2.60 4.99 5.60
CA PRO A 132 -3.87 5.32 6.21
C PRO A 132 -4.78 6.04 5.21
N PRO A 133 -6.10 5.78 5.23
CA PRO A 133 -7.02 6.51 4.38
C PRO A 133 -6.98 8.01 4.71
N VAL A 134 -7.05 8.84 3.67
CA VAL A 134 -7.12 10.30 3.79
C VAL A 134 -8.58 10.72 3.83
N PHE A 135 -8.94 11.55 4.80
CA PHE A 135 -10.30 12.06 4.96
C PHE A 135 -10.37 13.52 4.49
N LEU A 136 -11.22 13.81 3.52
CA LEU A 136 -11.37 15.17 2.97
C LEU A 136 -12.72 15.76 3.37
N TRP A 137 -12.69 16.89 4.07
CA TRP A 137 -13.87 17.70 4.32
C TRP A 137 -13.97 18.79 3.26
N LEU A 138 -14.82 18.58 2.26
CA LEU A 138 -15.05 19.56 1.21
C LEU A 138 -16.08 20.59 1.70
N VAL A 139 -15.68 21.86 1.69
CA VAL A 139 -16.54 22.99 2.03
C VAL A 139 -16.73 23.85 0.78
N ILE A 140 -17.99 24.05 0.41
CA ILE A 140 -18.40 24.93 -0.68
C ILE A 140 -18.89 26.23 -0.07
N ASP A 141 -18.37 27.35 -0.58
CA ASP A 141 -18.79 28.70 -0.22
C ASP A 141 -19.49 29.29 -1.45
N ASP A 142 -20.82 29.35 -1.42
CA ASP A 142 -21.65 29.85 -2.51
C ASP A 142 -22.57 31.00 -2.07
N VAL A 143 -23.40 31.52 -2.99
CA VAL A 143 -24.30 32.66 -2.72
C VAL A 143 -25.31 32.39 -1.60
N ASN A 144 -25.61 31.13 -1.29
CA ASN A 144 -26.49 30.71 -0.21
C ASN A 144 -25.73 30.47 1.11
N GLY A 145 -24.42 30.71 1.12
CA GLY A 145 -23.53 30.55 2.26
C GLY A 145 -22.64 29.31 2.17
N ARG A 146 -22.09 28.94 3.33
CA ARG A 146 -21.15 27.83 3.47
C ARG A 146 -21.88 26.53 3.74
N ARG A 147 -21.58 25.49 2.96
CA ARG A 147 -22.11 24.13 3.13
C ARG A 147 -21.03 23.08 2.86
N PHE A 148 -21.29 21.85 3.25
CA PHE A 148 -20.47 20.73 2.80
C PHE A 148 -20.75 20.43 1.32
N GLY A 149 -19.69 20.08 0.59
CA GLY A 149 -19.76 19.70 -0.82
C GLY A 149 -20.17 18.24 -0.99
N ASN A 150 -21.31 17.84 -0.43
CA ASN A 150 -21.79 16.46 -0.41
C ASN A 150 -23.06 16.25 -1.23
N THR A 151 -23.30 17.13 -2.21
CA THR A 151 -24.46 17.06 -3.09
C THR A 151 -24.06 16.52 -4.47
N GLU A 152 -25.04 16.13 -5.29
CA GLU A 152 -24.81 15.69 -6.68
C GLU A 152 -24.07 16.73 -7.53
N ALA A 153 -24.17 18.02 -7.17
CA ALA A 153 -23.47 19.10 -7.87
C ALA A 153 -21.94 18.98 -7.79
N GLU A 154 -21.41 18.39 -6.72
CA GLU A 154 -19.97 18.20 -6.52
C GLU A 154 -19.49 16.79 -6.90
N GLU A 155 -20.36 15.90 -7.39
CA GLU A 155 -19.96 14.54 -7.73
C GLU A 155 -18.81 14.48 -8.75
N PRO A 156 -18.79 15.29 -9.84
CA PRO A 156 -17.64 15.31 -10.76
C PRO A 156 -16.33 15.68 -10.06
N LEU A 157 -16.37 16.62 -9.12
CA LEU A 157 -15.19 17.04 -8.35
C LEU A 157 -14.69 15.90 -7.44
N TRP A 158 -15.60 15.13 -6.84
CA TRP A 158 -15.21 13.97 -6.05
C TRP A 158 -14.59 12.85 -6.89
N VAL A 159 -15.08 12.63 -8.11
CA VAL A 159 -14.46 11.69 -9.07
C VAL A 159 -13.04 12.15 -9.40
N ASP A 160 -12.84 13.44 -9.68
CA ASP A 160 -11.52 13.99 -9.95
C ASP A 160 -10.57 13.85 -8.75
N PHE A 161 -11.05 14.08 -7.53
CA PHE A 161 -10.25 13.86 -6.33
C PHE A 161 -9.88 12.39 -6.15
N GLU A 162 -10.82 11.46 -6.36
CA GLU A 162 -10.53 10.04 -6.24
C GLU A 162 -9.45 9.59 -7.23
N VAL A 163 -9.51 10.07 -8.48
CA VAL A 163 -8.48 9.83 -9.49
C VAL A 163 -7.13 10.43 -9.07
N ALA A 164 -7.10 11.70 -8.65
CA ALA A 164 -5.87 12.38 -8.28
C ALA A 164 -5.19 11.76 -7.05
N PHE A 165 -5.96 11.43 -6.02
CA PHE A 165 -5.45 10.78 -4.81
C PHE A 165 -4.95 9.36 -5.12
N SER A 166 -5.71 8.60 -5.91
CA SER A 166 -5.32 7.24 -6.31
C SER A 166 -4.02 7.22 -7.14
N ALA A 167 -3.83 8.22 -8.02
CA ALA A 167 -2.58 8.38 -8.78
C ALA A 167 -1.35 8.60 -7.87
N LEU A 168 -1.54 9.17 -6.69
CA LEU A 168 -0.50 9.33 -5.66
C LEU A 168 -0.44 8.15 -4.68
N GLY A 169 -1.24 7.10 -4.87
CA GLY A 169 -1.31 5.94 -3.99
C GLY A 169 -2.15 6.16 -2.72
N LEU A 170 -2.94 7.24 -2.65
CA LEU A 170 -3.76 7.59 -1.50
C LEU A 170 -5.19 7.05 -1.63
N ASN A 171 -5.70 6.49 -0.53
CA ASN A 171 -7.10 6.07 -0.44
C ASN A 171 -7.94 7.22 0.14
N LEU A 172 -8.70 7.92 -0.70
CA LEU A 172 -9.58 9.00 -0.29
C LEU A 172 -10.89 8.46 0.29
N ARG A 173 -11.26 8.92 1.48
CA ARG A 173 -12.55 8.65 2.12
C ARG A 173 -13.38 9.93 2.17
N ARG A 174 -14.62 9.81 1.68
CA ARG A 174 -15.64 10.85 1.82
C ARG A 174 -16.27 10.78 3.22
N PRO A 175 -16.64 11.92 3.83
CA PRO A 175 -17.39 11.90 5.08
C PRO A 175 -18.78 11.30 4.90
N LEU A 176 -19.29 10.63 5.95
CA LEU A 176 -20.68 10.15 6.01
C LEU A 176 -21.69 11.30 6.17
N TYR A 177 -21.23 12.46 6.66
CA TYR A 177 -22.04 13.64 6.93
C TYR A 177 -23.27 13.37 7.83
N ASP A 178 -23.17 12.37 8.70
CA ASP A 178 -24.16 12.00 9.71
C ASP A 178 -23.86 12.69 11.05
N LEU A 179 -24.22 13.97 11.14
CA LEU A 179 -24.26 14.70 12.42
C LEU A 179 -25.69 15.13 12.76
#